data_AF-A0A7W1NTY1-F1
#
_entry.id   AF-A0A7W1NTY1-F1
#
_cell.length_a   1.000
_cell.length_b   1.000
_cell.length_c   1.000
_cell.angle_alpha   90.00
_cell.angle_beta   90.00
_cell.angle_gamma   90.00
#
_symmetry.space_group_name_H-M   'P 1'
#
loop_
_entity.id
_entity.type
_entity.pdbx_description
1 polymer ?
#
loop_
_entity_poly.entity_id
_entity_poly.type
_entity_poly.pdbx_seq_one_letter_code
_entity_poly.pdbx_strand_id
1 'polypeptide(L)' 'PGIGPKRRKAILKAFGNSIDAVKNASVEDLMTIKGVTAEIAVSLKELL' A
#
# COMPACT_ATOMS: atom_id res chain seq x y z
N PRO A 1 -15.73 -0.42 -0.32
CA PRO A 1 -14.48 0.34 -0.60
C PRO A 1 -13.27 -0.36 0.08
N GLY A 2 -12.62 -1.27 -0.65
CA GLY A 2 -11.59 -2.12 -0.04
C GLY A 2 -10.47 -2.40 -1.02
N ILE A 3 -9.25 -2.21 -0.55
CA ILE A 3 -8.05 -2.61 -1.28
C ILE A 3 -8.13 -4.13 -1.47
N GLY A 4 -8.42 -4.55 -2.70
CA GLY A 4 -8.57 -5.97 -3.03
C GLY A 4 -7.32 -6.78 -2.68
N PRO A 5 -7.46 -8.07 -2.37
CA PRO A 5 -6.37 -8.92 -1.88
C PRO A 5 -5.16 -8.98 -2.83
N LYS A 6 -5.40 -8.87 -4.14
CA LYS A 6 -4.35 -8.82 -5.17
C LYS A 6 -3.46 -7.57 -5.02
N ARG A 7 -4.06 -6.41 -4.72
CA ARG A 7 -3.34 -5.14 -4.52
C ARG A 7 -2.60 -5.13 -3.18
N ARG A 8 -3.24 -5.62 -2.11
CA ARG A 8 -2.58 -5.79 -0.80
C ARG A 8 -1.33 -6.67 -0.90
N LYS A 9 -1.40 -7.79 -1.62
CA LYS A 9 -0.22 -8.64 -1.89
C LYS A 9 0.86 -7.91 -2.70
N ALA A 10 0.49 -7.12 -3.70
CA ALA A 10 1.46 -6.34 -4.47
C ALA A 10 2.19 -5.31 -3.61
N ILE A 11 1.45 -4.63 -2.72
CA ILE A 11 2.02 -3.66 -1.76
C ILE A 11 2.95 -4.37 -0.78
N LEU A 12 2.50 -5.42 -0.10
CA LEU A 12 3.38 -6.19 0.79
C LEU A 12 4.63 -6.66 0.06
N LYS A 13 4.49 -7.22 -1.15
CA LYS A 13 5.64 -7.69 -1.93
C LYS A 13 6.62 -6.57 -2.28
N ALA A 14 6.14 -5.37 -2.59
CA ALA A 14 6.99 -4.21 -2.84
C ALA A 14 7.77 -3.77 -1.59
N PHE A 15 7.17 -3.91 -0.40
CA PHE A 15 7.78 -3.60 0.88
C PHE A 15 8.40 -4.82 1.59
N GLY A 16 8.85 -5.83 0.83
CA GLY A 16 9.57 -6.97 1.40
C GLY A 16 8.74 -7.87 2.33
N ASN A 17 7.42 -7.90 2.14
CA ASN A 17 6.45 -8.59 2.97
C ASN A 17 6.38 -8.08 4.43
N SER A 18 6.90 -6.88 4.69
CA SER A 18 6.90 -6.25 6.02
C SER A 18 5.74 -5.27 6.20
N ILE A 19 4.91 -5.51 7.22
CA ILE A 19 3.80 -4.61 7.57
C ILE A 19 4.34 -3.27 8.10
N ASP A 20 5.41 -3.29 8.90
CA ASP A 20 6.05 -2.07 9.41
C ASP A 20 6.58 -1.17 8.30
N ALA A 21 7.13 -1.77 7.23
CA ALA A 21 7.60 -1.01 6.07
C ALA A 21 6.43 -0.34 5.35
N VAL A 22 5.29 -1.02 5.20
CA VAL A 22 4.06 -0.44 4.62
C VAL A 22 3.51 0.69 5.50
N LYS A 23 3.58 0.56 6.83
CA LYS A 23 3.10 1.59 7.77
C LYS A 23 3.97 2.86 7.73
N ASN A 24 5.28 2.67 7.67
CA ASN A 24 6.26 3.76 7.56
C ASN A 24 6.36 4.37 6.16
N ALA A 25 5.95 3.66 5.11
CA ALA A 25 5.95 4.16 3.75
C ALA A 25 5.10 5.42 3.59
N SER A 26 5.54 6.36 2.75
CA SER A 26 4.76 7.55 2.42
C SER A 26 3.73 7.25 1.33
N VAL A 27 2.72 8.13 1.20
CA VAL A 27 1.71 8.01 0.12
C VAL A 27 2.38 7.96 -1.25
N GLU A 28 3.45 8.75 -1.44
CA GLU A 28 4.27 8.77 -2.65
C GLU A 28 4.94 7.42 -2.92
N ASP A 29 5.57 6.81 -1.91
CA ASP A 29 6.19 5.48 -2.03
C ASP A 29 5.15 4.42 -2.40
N LEU A 30 3.98 4.46 -1.77
CA LEU A 30 2.88 3.56 -2.08
C LEU A 30 2.42 3.73 -3.55
N MET A 31 2.37 4.97 -4.04
CA MET A 31 1.99 5.29 -5.43
C MET A 31 3.02 4.85 -6.47
N THR A 32 4.29 4.63 -6.10
CA THR A 32 5.29 4.06 -7.02
C THR A 32 4.96 2.62 -7.42
N ILE A 33 4.12 1.93 -6.65
CA ILE A 33 3.72 0.56 -6.92
C ILE A 33 2.69 0.54 -8.04
N LYS A 34 3.01 -0.20 -9.10
CA LYS A 34 2.12 -0.39 -10.24
C LYS A 34 0.74 -0.93 -9.79
N GLY A 35 -0.29 -0.10 -9.93
CA GLY A 35 -1.67 -0.44 -9.57
C GLY A 35 -2.13 0.06 -8.20
N VAL A 36 -1.32 0.88 -7.52
CA VAL A 36 -1.69 1.69 -6.36
C VAL A 36 -1.92 3.13 -6.81
N THR A 37 -3.11 3.64 -6.53
CA THR A 37 -3.48 5.04 -6.79
C THR A 37 -3.42 5.83 -5.48
N ALA A 38 -3.46 7.16 -5.56
CA ALA A 38 -3.48 8.04 -4.40
C ALA A 38 -4.59 7.66 -3.40
N GLU A 39 -5.82 7.41 -3.88
CA GLU A 39 -6.93 6.94 -3.03
C GLU A 39 -6.59 5.67 -2.25
N ILE A 40 -5.93 4.71 -2.88
CA ILE A 40 -5.56 3.45 -2.24
C ILE A 40 -4.49 3.68 -1.17
N ALA A 41 -3.49 4.51 -1.47
CA ALA A 41 -2.42 4.84 -0.55
C ALA A 41 -2.97 5.58 0.69
N VAL A 42 -3.90 6.51 0.49
CA VAL A 42 -4.60 7.23 1.57
C VAL A 42 -5.46 6.27 2.39
N SER A 43 -6.33 5.48 1.75
CA SER A 43 -7.16 4.51 2.47
C SER A 43 -6.34 3.47 3.24
N LEU A 44 -5.16 3.09 2.76
CA LEU A 44 -4.25 2.19 3.45
C LEU A 44 -3.66 2.84 4.71
N LYS A 45 -3.27 4.12 4.61
CA LYS A 45 -2.82 4.94 5.76
C LYS A 45 -3.94 5.16 6.77
N GLU A 46 -5.18 5.35 6.33
CA GLU A 46 -6.34 5.51 7.22
C GLU A 46 -6.72 4.21 7.95
N LEU A 47 -6.40 3.04 7.38
CA LEU A 47 -6.71 1.72 7.94
C LEU A 47 -5.66 1.19 8.94
N LEU A 48 -4.46 1.77 9.00
CA LEU A 48 -3.28 1.26 9.75
C LEU A 48 -2.86 2.18 10.91
#